data_AF-A0AAW4BLM3-F1
#
_entry.id   AF-A0AAW4BLM3-F1
#
_cell.length_a   1.000
_cell.length_b   1.000
_cell.length_c   1.000
_cell.angle_alpha   90.00
_cell.angle_beta   90.00
_cell.angle_gamma   90.00
#
_symmetry.space_group_name_H-M   'P 1'
#
loop_
_entity.id
_entity.type
_entity.pdbx_description
1 polymer ?
#
loop_
_entity_poly.entity_id
_entity_poly.type
_entity_poly.pdbx_seq_one_letter_code
_entity_poly.pdbx_strand_id
1 'polypeptide(L)'
;MSEPKDFCVDSVDSYALAQAKHYQKKADHNKFESIWCFRGVMICSLLAPLFVSFGEGIWLSKVVPSGLSAIAAFSTAWIQLRKPQTLWTVYRTAQRRIETALIHYRYKTDAYEDLPDTVADKLLISEVTSFASEAHNMWTKAVPDTNSLSNFAPDDAK
;
A
#
# COMPACT_ATOMS: atom_id res chain seq x y z
N MET A 1 -6.09 39.33 1.58
CA MET A 1 -6.37 39.01 0.17
C MET A 1 -5.22 38.11 -0.29
N SER A 2 -5.32 36.82 0.01
CA SER A 2 -4.23 35.88 -0.25
C SER A 2 -4.28 35.52 -1.73
N GLU A 3 -3.22 35.84 -2.47
CA GLU A 3 -3.10 35.51 -3.88
C GLU A 3 -3.38 34.02 -4.10
N PRO A 4 -4.15 33.65 -5.14
CA PRO A 4 -4.28 32.25 -5.52
C PRO A 4 -2.88 31.76 -5.88
N LYS A 5 -2.40 30.73 -5.17
CA LYS A 5 -1.16 30.05 -5.56
C LYS A 5 -1.33 29.62 -7.02
N ASP A 6 -0.51 30.21 -7.87
CA ASP A 6 -0.33 29.82 -9.27
C ASP A 6 -0.25 28.29 -9.30
N PHE A 7 -1.31 27.66 -9.78
CA PHE A 7 -1.29 26.26 -10.16
C PHE A 7 -0.49 26.26 -11.46
N CYS A 8 0.84 26.41 -11.37
CA CYS A 8 1.73 26.33 -12.50
C CYS A 8 1.36 25.05 -13.23
N VAL A 9 0.83 25.19 -14.45
CA VAL A 9 0.49 24.08 -15.31
C VAL A 9 1.81 23.52 -15.80
N ASP A 10 2.46 22.76 -14.94
CA ASP A 10 3.44 21.78 -15.35
C ASP A 10 2.71 20.87 -16.36
N SER A 11 3.27 20.71 -17.56
CA SER A 11 2.76 19.89 -18.68
C SER A 11 1.96 18.65 -18.22
N VAL A 12 0.96 18.23 -19.00
CA VAL A 12 0.12 17.05 -18.67
C VAL A 12 0.97 15.80 -18.36
N ASP A 13 2.10 15.66 -19.04
CA ASP A 13 3.13 14.68 -18.78
C ASP A 13 3.70 14.72 -17.36
N SER A 14 4.03 15.91 -16.86
CA SER A 14 4.57 16.09 -15.52
C SER A 14 3.54 15.74 -14.45
N TYR A 15 2.25 16.05 -14.67
CA TYR A 15 1.19 15.62 -13.76
C TYR A 15 1.07 14.09 -13.71
N ALA A 16 1.03 13.45 -14.86
CA ALA A 16 0.97 11.99 -14.96
C ALA A 16 2.21 11.33 -14.30
N LEU A 17 3.41 11.86 -14.56
CA LEU A 17 4.65 11.40 -13.92
C LEU A 17 4.65 11.61 -12.39
N ALA A 18 4.14 12.74 -11.91
CA ALA A 18 4.02 13.01 -10.49
C ALA A 18 3.09 12.00 -9.81
N GLN A 19 1.96 11.67 -10.44
CA GLN A 19 1.05 10.63 -9.95
C GLN A 19 1.71 9.24 -9.96
N ALA A 20 2.40 8.86 -11.04
CA ALA A 20 3.14 7.60 -11.08
C ALA A 20 4.16 7.49 -9.93
N LYS A 21 4.95 8.55 -9.68
CA LYS A 21 5.91 8.59 -8.57
C LYS A 21 5.23 8.52 -7.20
N HIS A 22 4.08 9.15 -7.03
CA HIS A 22 3.29 9.06 -5.80
C HIS A 22 2.87 7.62 -5.50
N TYR A 23 2.33 6.92 -6.50
CA TYR A 23 1.95 5.52 -6.36
C TYR A 23 3.16 4.60 -6.15
N GLN A 24 4.28 4.88 -6.79
CA GLN A 24 5.55 4.18 -6.54
C GLN A 24 5.96 4.30 -5.07
N LYS A 25 6.00 5.53 -4.53
CA LYS A 25 6.38 5.77 -3.13
C LYS A 25 5.47 5.04 -2.14
N LYS A 26 4.15 5.03 -2.41
CA LYS A 26 3.18 4.27 -1.60
C LYS A 26 3.43 2.77 -1.68
N ALA A 27 3.69 2.23 -2.87
CA ALA A 27 4.01 0.82 -3.03
C ALA A 27 5.28 0.46 -2.25
N ASP A 28 6.36 1.21 -2.43
CA ASP A 28 7.65 0.94 -1.78
C ASP A 28 7.55 0.98 -0.25
N HIS A 29 6.78 1.90 0.30
CA HIS A 29 6.51 1.95 1.74
C HIS A 29 5.81 0.69 2.25
N ASN A 30 4.73 0.25 1.59
CA ASN A 30 4.02 -0.97 2.00
C ASN A 30 4.90 -2.23 1.85
N LYS A 31 5.74 -2.28 0.81
CA LYS A 31 6.73 -3.37 0.63
C LYS A 31 7.74 -3.39 1.78
N PHE A 32 8.28 -2.23 2.14
CA PHE A 32 9.25 -2.09 3.21
C PHE A 32 8.68 -2.54 4.55
N GLU A 33 7.48 -2.07 4.91
CA GLU A 33 6.80 -2.48 6.13
C GLU A 33 6.54 -3.98 6.18
N SER A 34 6.08 -4.57 5.07
CA SER A 34 5.87 -6.02 5.00
C SER A 34 7.16 -6.80 5.24
N ILE A 35 8.28 -6.37 4.66
CA ILE A 35 9.57 -7.04 4.81
C ILE A 35 10.08 -6.90 6.25
N TRP A 36 9.94 -5.71 6.86
CA TRP A 36 10.38 -5.48 8.23
C TRP A 36 9.58 -6.27 9.25
N CYS A 37 8.24 -6.27 9.14
CA CYS A 37 7.40 -7.08 10.02
C CYS A 37 7.71 -8.57 9.85
N PHE A 38 7.88 -9.06 8.61
CA PHE A 38 8.23 -10.46 8.37
C PHE A 38 9.59 -10.83 8.98
N ARG A 39 10.61 -9.98 8.78
CA ARG A 39 11.92 -10.16 9.41
C ARG A 39 11.82 -10.17 10.94
N GLY A 40 11.01 -9.28 11.50
CA GLY A 40 10.76 -9.21 12.94
C GLY A 40 10.16 -10.52 13.48
N VAL A 41 9.12 -11.04 12.82
CA VAL A 41 8.53 -12.34 13.18
C VAL A 41 9.57 -13.45 13.12
N MET A 42 10.30 -13.57 12.01
CA MET A 42 11.31 -14.63 11.83
C MET A 42 12.39 -14.58 12.91
N ILE A 43 12.96 -13.40 13.17
CA ILE A 43 14.01 -13.23 14.18
C ILE A 43 13.46 -13.57 15.58
N CYS A 44 12.29 -13.05 15.93
CA CYS A 44 11.68 -13.29 17.24
C CYS A 44 11.32 -14.77 17.45
N SER A 45 10.75 -15.42 16.43
CA SER A 45 10.38 -16.84 16.49
C SER A 45 11.58 -17.78 16.56
N LEU A 46 12.73 -17.39 16.00
CA LEU A 46 13.96 -18.17 16.11
C LEU A 46 14.70 -17.90 17.43
N LEU A 47 14.72 -16.65 17.90
CA LEU A 47 15.43 -16.28 19.14
C LEU A 47 14.67 -16.72 20.40
N ALA A 48 13.34 -16.67 20.42
CA ALA A 48 12.57 -16.99 21.62
C ALA A 48 12.84 -18.43 22.14
N PRO A 49 12.82 -19.49 21.31
CA PRO A 49 13.18 -20.84 21.75
C PRO A 49 14.63 -20.94 22.23
N LEU A 50 15.57 -20.26 21.55
CA LEU A 50 16.99 -20.28 21.93
C LEU A 50 17.21 -19.68 23.32
N PHE A 51 16.56 -18.56 23.63
CA PHE A 51 16.62 -17.95 24.97
C PHE A 51 15.93 -18.79 26.05
N VAL A 52 14.86 -19.53 25.69
CA VAL A 52 14.23 -20.48 26.61
C VAL A 52 15.13 -21.68 26.89
N SER A 53 15.81 -22.21 25.87
CA SER A 53 16.64 -23.42 25.99
C SER A 53 18.02 -23.17 26.60
N PHE A 54 18.64 -22.01 26.34
CA PHE A 54 20.02 -21.70 26.74
C PHE A 54 20.14 -20.52 27.72
N GLY A 55 19.04 -19.85 28.06
CA GLY A 55 19.07 -18.69 28.95
C GLY A 55 19.21 -19.09 30.42
N GLU A 56 20.30 -18.68 31.06
CA GLU A 56 20.45 -18.78 32.52
C GLU A 56 19.76 -17.60 33.22
N GLY A 57 19.05 -17.87 34.31
CA GLY A 57 18.35 -16.86 35.11
C GLY A 57 16.97 -16.44 34.57
N ILE A 58 16.15 -15.84 35.44
CA ILE A 58 14.73 -15.50 35.16
C ILE A 58 14.61 -14.45 34.05
N TRP A 59 15.54 -13.50 33.98
CA TRP A 59 15.51 -12.41 33.01
C TRP A 59 15.68 -12.90 31.56
N LEU A 60 16.73 -13.68 31.28
CA LEU A 60 16.99 -14.21 29.94
C LEU A 60 16.02 -15.33 29.53
N SER A 61 15.58 -16.18 30.45
CA SER A 61 14.73 -17.35 30.12
C SER A 61 13.23 -17.06 30.04
N LYS A 62 12.74 -15.95 30.61
CA LYS A 62 11.30 -15.66 30.69
C LYS A 62 10.91 -14.28 30.18
N VAL A 63 11.63 -13.23 30.59
CA VAL A 63 11.29 -11.84 30.20
C VAL A 63 11.64 -11.58 28.74
N VAL A 64 12.83 -12.00 28.28
CA VAL A 64 13.23 -11.81 26.88
C VAL A 64 12.34 -12.62 25.90
N PRO A 65 12.08 -13.92 26.11
CA PRO A 65 11.23 -14.72 25.20
C PRO A 65 9.78 -14.25 25.13
N SER A 66 9.21 -13.77 26.25
CA SER A 66 7.85 -13.22 26.25
C SER A 66 7.78 -11.90 25.47
N GLY A 67 8.77 -11.02 25.62
CA GLY A 67 8.89 -9.79 24.82
C GLY A 67 9.03 -10.09 23.32
N LEU A 68 9.91 -11.03 22.96
CA LEU A 68 10.06 -11.49 21.57
C LEU A 68 8.75 -12.08 21.02
N SER A 69 8.05 -12.90 21.81
CA SER A 69 6.76 -13.47 21.42
C SER A 69 5.69 -12.40 21.21
N ALA A 70 5.64 -11.38 22.07
CA ALA A 70 4.70 -10.26 21.91
C ALA A 70 4.99 -9.46 20.63
N ILE A 71 6.26 -9.19 20.32
CA ILE A 71 6.66 -8.51 19.08
C ILE A 71 6.32 -9.35 17.85
N ALA A 72 6.54 -10.67 17.90
CA ALA A 72 6.17 -11.59 16.83
C ALA A 72 4.65 -11.60 16.60
N ALA A 73 3.86 -11.69 17.68
CA ALA A 73 2.40 -11.68 17.62
C ALA A 73 1.87 -10.35 17.06
N PHE A 74 2.39 -9.21 17.56
CA PHE A 74 2.02 -7.89 17.06
C PHE A 74 2.36 -7.73 15.58
N SER A 75 3.58 -8.09 15.18
CA SER A 75 4.03 -7.99 13.78
C SER A 75 3.19 -8.88 12.86
N THR A 76 2.80 -10.06 13.33
CA THR A 76 1.91 -10.98 12.62
C THR A 76 0.52 -10.38 12.45
N ALA A 77 -0.07 -9.87 13.53
CA ALA A 77 -1.37 -9.21 13.51
C ALA A 77 -1.36 -7.97 12.59
N TRP A 78 -0.28 -7.20 12.59
CA TRP A 78 -0.10 -6.04 11.71
C TRP A 78 -0.10 -6.43 10.23
N ILE A 79 0.63 -7.49 9.85
CA ILE A 79 0.63 -8.02 8.48
C ILE A 79 -0.78 -8.51 8.08
N GLN A 80 -1.47 -9.21 8.98
CA GLN A 80 -2.81 -9.77 8.71
C GLN A 80 -3.87 -8.68 8.54
N LEU A 81 -3.86 -7.66 9.40
CA LEU A 81 -4.83 -6.56 9.38
C LEU A 81 -4.61 -5.63 8.20
N ARG A 82 -3.36 -5.21 7.96
CA ARG A 82 -3.04 -4.21 6.94
C ARG A 82 -2.90 -4.80 5.53
N LYS A 83 -2.63 -6.10 5.42
CA LYS A 83 -2.39 -6.82 4.15
C LYS A 83 -1.49 -6.01 3.21
N PRO A 84 -0.27 -5.63 3.63
CA PRO A 84 0.58 -4.70 2.89
C PRO A 84 0.94 -5.19 1.48
N GLN A 85 0.94 -6.52 1.25
CA GLN A 85 1.12 -7.11 -0.07
C GLN A 85 -0.03 -6.76 -1.04
N THR A 86 -1.28 -6.78 -0.56
CA THR A 86 -2.45 -6.37 -1.35
C THR A 86 -2.36 -4.89 -1.71
N LEU A 87 -2.00 -4.04 -0.74
CA LEU A 87 -1.79 -2.60 -0.98
C LEU A 87 -0.67 -2.33 -1.98
N TRP A 88 0.45 -3.05 -1.85
CA TRP A 88 1.57 -2.97 -2.78
C TRP A 88 1.13 -3.29 -4.20
N THR A 89 0.38 -4.38 -4.41
CA THR A 89 -0.12 -4.76 -5.73
C THR A 89 -1.05 -3.69 -6.31
N VAL A 90 -1.99 -3.16 -5.52
CA VAL A 90 -2.91 -2.11 -5.98
C VAL A 90 -2.14 -0.88 -6.45
N TYR A 91 -1.23 -0.36 -5.63
CA TYR A 91 -0.47 0.84 -6.00
C TYR A 91 0.53 0.59 -7.12
N ARG A 92 1.17 -0.59 -7.18
CA ARG A 92 2.11 -0.91 -8.25
C ARG A 92 1.40 -1.08 -9.59
N THR A 93 0.21 -1.67 -9.60
CA THR A 93 -0.64 -1.77 -10.81
C THR A 93 -1.11 -0.40 -11.27
N ALA A 94 -1.55 0.47 -10.35
CA ALA A 94 -1.93 1.84 -10.69
C ALA A 94 -0.75 2.63 -11.30
N GLN A 95 0.44 2.53 -10.69
CA GLN A 95 1.66 3.12 -11.26
C GLN A 95 1.91 2.59 -12.68
N ARG A 96 1.87 1.27 -12.90
CA ARG A 96 2.14 0.68 -14.22
C ARG A 96 1.15 1.17 -15.27
N ARG A 97 -0.14 1.26 -14.93
CA ARG A 97 -1.18 1.76 -15.85
C ARG A 97 -0.95 3.21 -16.24
N ILE A 98 -0.56 4.05 -15.28
CA ILE A 98 -0.21 5.46 -15.54
C ILE A 98 1.05 5.55 -16.43
N GLU A 99 2.09 4.75 -16.15
CA GLU A 99 3.30 4.71 -17.00
C GLU A 99 2.98 4.27 -18.43
N THR A 100 2.13 3.26 -18.60
CA THR A 100 1.69 2.79 -19.90
C THR A 100 0.89 3.85 -20.66
N ALA A 101 -0.09 4.49 -20.02
CA ALA A 101 -0.85 5.59 -20.63
C ALA A 101 0.05 6.76 -21.04
N LEU A 102 1.04 7.11 -20.21
CA LEU A 102 2.02 8.15 -20.53
C LEU A 102 2.89 7.78 -21.75
N ILE A 103 3.31 6.52 -21.87
CA ILE A 103 4.05 6.05 -23.04
C ILE A 103 3.17 6.15 -24.29
N HIS A 104 1.92 5.72 -24.20
CA HIS A 104 0.98 5.78 -25.34
C HIS A 104 0.72 7.22 -25.78
N TYR A 105 0.51 8.14 -24.84
CA TYR A 105 0.39 9.58 -25.09
C TYR A 105 1.64 10.15 -25.78
N ARG A 106 2.84 9.87 -25.25
CA ARG A 106 4.10 10.42 -25.78
C ARG A 106 4.45 9.98 -27.19
N TYR A 107 4.17 8.72 -27.49
CA TYR A 107 4.46 8.14 -28.80
C TYR A 107 3.25 8.15 -29.75
N LYS A 108 2.12 8.75 -29.33
CA LYS A 108 0.86 8.81 -30.07
C LYS A 108 0.44 7.44 -30.63
N THR A 109 0.34 6.47 -29.72
CA THR A 109 -0.05 5.09 -30.04
C THR A 109 -1.36 4.73 -29.35
N ASP A 110 -2.04 3.69 -29.84
CA ASP A 110 -3.28 3.17 -29.27
C ASP A 110 -4.37 4.26 -29.23
N ALA A 111 -5.00 4.51 -28.09
CA ALA A 111 -6.06 5.51 -27.93
C ALA A 111 -5.63 6.97 -28.22
N TYR A 112 -4.34 7.22 -28.43
CA TYR A 112 -3.77 8.54 -28.73
C TYR A 112 -3.37 8.71 -30.20
N GLU A 113 -3.56 7.68 -31.04
CA GLU A 113 -3.30 7.75 -32.47
C GLU A 113 -4.24 8.77 -33.14
N ASP A 114 -3.69 9.60 -34.02
CA ASP A 114 -4.40 10.65 -34.77
C ASP A 114 -5.18 11.69 -33.94
N LEU A 115 -5.02 11.74 -32.61
CA LEU A 115 -5.66 12.74 -31.79
C LEU A 115 -4.91 14.09 -31.82
N PRO A 116 -5.63 15.23 -31.88
CA PRO A 116 -5.03 16.52 -31.66
C PRO A 116 -4.56 16.65 -30.20
N ASP A 117 -3.45 17.35 -29.97
CA ASP A 117 -2.77 17.42 -28.67
C ASP A 117 -3.71 17.86 -27.53
N THR A 118 -4.62 18.80 -27.79
CA THR A 118 -5.59 19.28 -26.78
C THR A 118 -6.61 18.23 -26.34
N VAL A 119 -6.92 17.26 -27.19
CA VAL A 119 -7.82 16.14 -26.87
C VAL A 119 -7.03 15.01 -26.20
N ALA A 120 -5.82 14.73 -26.69
CA ALA A 120 -4.89 13.78 -26.07
C ALA A 120 -4.57 14.16 -24.61
N ASP A 121 -4.34 15.45 -24.34
CA ASP A 121 -4.10 16.01 -23.00
C ASP A 121 -5.26 15.70 -22.03
N LYS A 122 -6.49 15.99 -22.47
CA LYS A 122 -7.70 15.75 -21.67
C LYS A 122 -7.92 14.26 -21.45
N LEU A 123 -7.63 13.44 -22.44
CA LEU A 123 -7.74 11.99 -22.35
C LEU A 123 -6.76 11.44 -21.30
N LEU A 124 -5.49 11.86 -21.36
CA LEU A 124 -4.47 11.42 -20.40
C LEU A 124 -4.84 11.81 -18.96
N ILE A 125 -5.29 13.04 -18.73
CA ILE A 125 -5.73 13.47 -17.38
C ILE A 125 -6.91 12.63 -16.90
N SER A 126 -7.89 12.37 -17.78
CA SER A 126 -9.05 11.54 -17.47
C SER A 126 -8.66 10.12 -17.08
N GLU A 127 -7.77 9.48 -17.85
CA GLU A 127 -7.27 8.13 -17.57
C GLU A 127 -6.51 8.07 -16.24
N VAL A 128 -5.57 9.00 -16.02
CA VAL A 128 -4.79 9.07 -14.78
C VAL A 128 -5.71 9.24 -13.56
N THR A 129 -6.74 10.08 -13.67
CA THR A 129 -7.71 10.31 -12.60
C THR A 129 -8.61 9.08 -12.37
N SER A 130 -8.98 8.39 -13.44
CA SER A 130 -9.72 7.13 -13.39
C SER A 130 -8.92 6.04 -12.67
N PHE A 131 -7.64 5.85 -13.04
CA PHE A 131 -6.76 4.89 -12.38
C PHE A 131 -6.55 5.23 -10.90
N ALA A 132 -6.45 6.51 -10.58
CA ALA A 132 -6.33 6.95 -9.19
C ALA A 132 -7.58 6.62 -8.36
N SER A 133 -8.76 6.84 -8.94
CA SER A 133 -10.06 6.52 -8.34
C SER A 133 -10.25 5.01 -8.20
N GLU A 134 -9.87 4.23 -9.20
CA GLU A 134 -9.90 2.77 -9.18
C GLU A 134 -8.99 2.22 -8.08
N ALA A 135 -7.75 2.71 -7.99
CA ALA A 135 -6.82 2.33 -6.94
C ALA A 135 -7.36 2.66 -5.54
N HIS A 136 -8.01 3.81 -5.38
CA HIS A 136 -8.68 4.18 -4.14
C HIS A 136 -9.83 3.20 -3.82
N ASN A 137 -10.71 2.93 -4.77
CA ASN A 137 -11.83 2.00 -4.59
C ASN A 137 -11.38 0.57 -4.24
N MET A 138 -10.34 0.08 -4.91
CA MET A 138 -9.73 -1.22 -4.60
C MET A 138 -9.14 -1.24 -3.19
N TRP A 139 -8.46 -0.17 -2.78
CA TRP A 139 -7.95 -0.04 -1.43
C TRP A 139 -9.08 -0.05 -0.38
N THR A 140 -10.10 0.77 -0.56
CA THR A 140 -11.23 0.87 0.38
C THR A 140 -11.94 -0.47 0.56
N LYS A 141 -12.10 -1.26 -0.52
CA LYS A 141 -12.65 -2.63 -0.44
C LYS A 141 -11.75 -3.63 0.29
N ALA A 142 -10.45 -3.39 0.32
CA ALA A 142 -9.49 -4.26 1.00
C ALA A 142 -9.38 -3.96 2.51
N VAL A 143 -9.93 -2.83 2.97
CA VAL A 143 -10.02 -2.50 4.39
C VAL A 143 -11.11 -3.37 5.03
N PRO A 144 -10.83 -4.09 6.13
CA PRO A 144 -11.84 -4.85 6.85
C PRO A 144 -13.01 -3.95 7.27
N ASP A 145 -14.23 -4.33 6.92
CA ASP A 145 -15.44 -3.60 7.32
C ASP A 145 -15.72 -3.84 8.81
N THR A 146 -15.75 -2.79 9.62
CA THR A 146 -16.03 -2.87 11.06
C THR A 146 -17.43 -3.41 11.35
N ASN A 147 -18.36 -3.31 10.40
CA ASN A 147 -19.71 -3.85 10.53
C ASN A 147 -19.77 -5.38 10.38
N SER A 148 -18.73 -6.02 9.86
CA SER A 148 -18.66 -7.49 9.82
C SER A 148 -18.39 -8.12 11.20
N LEU A 149 -17.94 -7.33 12.18
CA LEU A 149 -17.67 -7.78 13.55
C LEU A 149 -18.93 -7.87 14.42
N SER A 150 -20.03 -7.19 14.07
CA SER A 150 -21.28 -7.22 14.85
C SER A 150 -22.12 -8.48 14.61
N ASN A 151 -21.88 -9.22 13.52
CA ASN A 151 -22.60 -10.46 13.20
C ASN A 151 -22.07 -11.70 13.94
N PHE A 152 -21.14 -11.52 14.88
CA PHE A 152 -20.60 -12.60 15.72
C PHE A 152 -21.18 -12.61 17.15
N ALA A 153 -22.16 -11.75 17.45
CA ALA A 153 -22.95 -11.91 18.67
C ALA A 153 -23.86 -13.15 18.51
N PRO A 154 -23.72 -14.19 19.36
CA PRO A 154 -24.58 -15.37 19.25
C PRO A 154 -26.03 -14.98 19.58
N ASP A 155 -26.94 -15.30 18.67
CA ASP A 155 -28.41 -15.20 18.83
C ASP A 155 -28.98 -16.28 19.77
N ASP A 156 -28.13 -16.96 20.56
CA ASP A 156 -28.51 -18.09 21.40
C ASP A 156 -28.60 -17.68 22.88
N ALA A 157 -29.54 -16.80 23.18
CA ALA A 157 -30.01 -16.54 24.54
C ALA A 157 -31.54 -16.40 24.54
N LYS A 158 -32.25 -17.51 24.28
CA LYS A 158 -33.67 -17.69 24.60
C LYS A 158 -33.90 -19.07 25.19
#